data_AF-V5HGM7-F1
#
_entry.id   AF-V5HGM7-F1
#
_cell.length_a   1.000
_cell.length_b   1.000
_cell.length_c   1.000
_cell.angle_alpha   90.00
_cell.angle_beta   90.00
_cell.angle_gamma   90.00
#
_symmetry.space_group_name_H-M   'P 1'
#
loop_
_entity.id
_entity.type
_entity.pdbx_description
1 polymer ?
#
loop_
_entity_poly.entity_id
_entity_poly.type
_entity_poly.pdbx_seq_one_letter_code
_entity_poly.pdbx_strand_id
1 'polypeptide(L)'
;MTPQKQREVPGLAALVADVCRQARCTSVLDVGSGLGYLAQVLHHSYGFRVIGLDCEPSHLEKANNRLKLSGCSKNIHYYTLKIDDNMQSVASVGSLLKSCPPHVECSCGPQETVHRKFNEGQFVMVALHACGRLTPTMVHHFCHLEQICAVVCIGCCYHKGAPWFP
;
A
#
# COMPACT_ATOMS: atom_id res chain seq x y z
N MET A 1 -15.48 1.51 11.26
CA MET A 1 -15.10 1.97 9.91
C MET A 1 -16.17 2.95 9.48
N THR A 2 -15.84 4.15 9.02
CA THR A 2 -16.90 5.07 8.55
C THR A 2 -17.51 4.50 7.25
N PRO A 3 -18.81 4.72 6.98
CA PRO A 3 -19.47 4.23 5.77
C PRO A 3 -18.79 4.65 4.46
N GLN A 4 -18.05 5.76 4.48
CA GLN A 4 -17.27 6.27 3.34
C GLN A 4 -16.04 5.41 3.04
N LYS A 5 -15.26 5.05 4.08
CA LYS A 5 -14.10 4.15 3.93
C LYS A 5 -14.52 2.76 3.43
N GLN A 6 -15.75 2.33 3.70
CA GLN A 6 -16.30 1.05 3.24
C GLN A 6 -16.57 1.02 1.72
N ARG A 7 -16.77 2.17 1.08
CA ARG A 7 -17.02 2.26 -0.36
C ARG A 7 -15.76 2.53 -1.17
N GLU A 8 -14.83 3.32 -0.65
CA GLU A 8 -13.64 3.75 -1.40
C GLU A 8 -12.54 2.69 -1.43
N VAL A 9 -12.31 2.01 -0.30
CA VAL A 9 -11.19 1.05 -0.18
C VAL A 9 -11.32 -0.12 -1.16
N PRO A 10 -12.49 -0.76 -1.36
CA PRO A 10 -12.61 -1.83 -2.35
C PRO A 10 -12.32 -1.38 -3.79
N GLY A 11 -12.83 -0.21 -4.19
CA GLY A 11 -12.59 0.35 -5.52
C GLY A 11 -11.11 0.68 -5.76
N LEU A 12 -10.46 1.32 -4.78
CA LEU A 12 -9.01 1.57 -4.86
C LEU A 12 -8.21 0.27 -4.87
N ALA A 13 -8.57 -0.71 -4.04
CA ALA A 13 -7.86 -1.98 -4.02
C ALA A 13 -7.98 -2.73 -5.36
N ALA A 14 -9.13 -2.66 -6.04
CA ALA A 14 -9.31 -3.19 -7.39
C ALA A 14 -8.40 -2.48 -8.41
N LEU A 15 -8.36 -1.14 -8.38
CA LEU A 15 -7.46 -0.36 -9.23
C LEU A 15 -5.99 -0.72 -9.00
N VAL A 16 -5.56 -0.79 -7.74
CA VAL A 16 -4.18 -1.18 -7.39
C VAL A 16 -3.89 -2.60 -7.87
N ALA A 17 -4.87 -3.52 -7.76
CA ALA A 17 -4.70 -4.88 -8.25
C ALA A 17 -4.50 -4.92 -9.77
N ASP A 18 -5.23 -4.10 -10.53
CA ASP A 18 -5.05 -4.01 -11.98
C ASP A 18 -3.67 -3.45 -12.35
N VAL A 19 -3.22 -2.39 -11.66
CA VAL A 19 -1.88 -1.84 -11.84
C VAL A 19 -0.80 -2.87 -11.49
N CYS A 20 -0.96 -3.60 -10.39
CA CYS A 20 -0.05 -4.68 -9.98
C CYS A 20 0.02 -5.80 -11.04
N ARG A 21 -1.12 -6.20 -11.63
CA ARG A 21 -1.16 -7.20 -12.71
C ARG A 21 -0.44 -6.72 -13.96
N GLN A 22 -0.64 -5.46 -14.36
CA GLN A 22 0.03 -4.86 -15.52
C GLN A 22 1.54 -4.73 -15.29
N ALA A 23 1.94 -4.25 -14.12
CA ALA A 23 3.34 -4.10 -13.72
C ALA A 23 4.04 -5.43 -13.39
N ARG A 24 3.30 -6.55 -13.37
CA ARG A 24 3.76 -7.86 -12.90
C ARG A 24 4.44 -7.75 -11.53
N CYS A 25 3.74 -7.13 -10.59
CA CYS A 25 4.17 -6.93 -9.21
C CYS A 25 3.15 -7.53 -8.23
N THR A 26 3.62 -8.08 -7.11
CA THR A 26 2.77 -8.61 -6.01
C THR A 26 2.99 -7.90 -4.68
N SER A 27 3.85 -6.88 -4.66
CA SER A 27 4.14 -6.10 -3.46
C SER A 27 3.63 -4.67 -3.60
N VAL A 28 3.06 -4.15 -2.52
CA VAL A 28 2.50 -2.80 -2.45
C VAL A 28 3.14 -2.05 -1.29
N LEU A 29 3.51 -0.79 -1.54
CA LEU A 29 3.94 0.16 -0.53
C LEU A 29 2.79 1.17 -0.31
N ASP A 30 2.06 1.02 0.78
CA ASP A 30 0.93 1.88 1.19
C ASP A 30 1.42 3.04 2.06
N VAL A 31 1.54 4.21 1.45
CA VAL A 31 2.03 5.44 2.09
C VAL A 31 0.86 6.22 2.70
N GLY A 32 0.95 6.50 4.00
CA GLY A 32 -0.17 7.06 4.75
C GLY A 32 -1.21 5.99 5.09
N SER A 33 -0.75 4.78 5.39
CA SER A 33 -1.57 3.58 5.61
C SER A 33 -2.58 3.72 6.76
N GLY A 34 -2.38 4.67 7.68
CA GLY A 34 -3.30 5.01 8.75
C GLY A 34 -3.67 3.79 9.59
N LEU A 35 -4.95 3.44 9.59
CA LEU A 35 -5.48 2.33 10.39
C LEU A 35 -5.44 0.97 9.66
N GLY A 36 -4.80 0.88 8.50
CA GLY A 36 -4.50 -0.38 7.82
C GLY A 36 -5.62 -1.01 7.00
N TYR A 37 -6.69 -0.26 6.67
CA TYR A 37 -7.84 -0.82 5.94
C TYR A 37 -7.49 -1.24 4.51
N LEU A 38 -6.74 -0.40 3.78
CA LEU A 38 -6.35 -0.70 2.40
C LEU A 38 -5.42 -1.92 2.34
N ALA A 39 -4.39 -1.94 3.19
CA ALA A 39 -3.49 -3.07 3.32
C ALA A 39 -4.22 -4.40 3.57
N GLN A 40 -5.23 -4.41 4.44
CA GLN A 40 -6.04 -5.61 4.67
C GLN A 40 -6.83 -6.04 3.45
N VAL A 41 -7.46 -5.13 2.71
CA VAL A 41 -8.23 -5.49 1.51
C VAL A 41 -7.29 -5.99 0.41
N LEU A 42 -6.16 -5.32 0.19
CA LEU A 42 -5.14 -5.73 -0.78
C LEU A 42 -4.63 -7.15 -0.50
N HIS A 43 -4.37 -7.48 0.76
CA HIS A 43 -3.90 -8.82 1.11
C HIS A 43 -5.02 -9.87 1.04
N HIS A 44 -6.15 -9.67 1.73
CA HIS A 44 -7.18 -10.70 1.83
C HIS A 44 -7.92 -10.93 0.50
N SER A 45 -8.11 -9.89 -0.32
CA SER A 45 -8.85 -10.00 -1.58
C SER A 45 -7.97 -10.31 -2.78
N TYR A 46 -6.67 -9.96 -2.73
CA TYR A 46 -5.78 -10.09 -3.89
C TYR A 46 -4.45 -10.80 -3.60
N GLY A 47 -4.15 -11.15 -2.35
CA GLY A 47 -2.96 -11.91 -1.98
C GLY A 47 -1.66 -11.10 -2.09
N PHE A 48 -1.72 -9.77 -2.05
CA PHE A 48 -0.52 -8.94 -2.13
C PHE A 48 0.24 -8.87 -0.81
N ARG A 49 1.57 -8.76 -0.90
CA ARG A 49 2.42 -8.34 0.21
C ARG A 49 2.30 -6.83 0.37
N VAL A 50 2.07 -6.33 1.58
CA VAL A 50 1.86 -4.90 1.81
C VAL A 50 2.82 -4.37 2.88
N ILE A 51 3.56 -3.32 2.55
CA ILE A 51 4.27 -2.48 3.51
C ILE A 51 3.44 -1.22 3.73
N GLY A 52 2.93 -1.02 4.94
CA GLY A 52 2.25 0.22 5.33
C GLY A 52 3.21 1.19 6.01
N LEU A 53 3.32 2.40 5.49
CA LEU A 53 4.02 3.51 6.13
C LEU A 53 3.02 4.50 6.72
N ASP A 54 3.30 4.97 7.92
CA ASP A 54 2.61 6.13 8.50
C ASP A 54 3.61 6.89 9.38
N CYS A 55 3.44 8.20 9.50
CA CYS A 55 4.29 9.00 10.39
C CYS A 55 3.79 9.00 11.84
N GLU A 56 2.54 8.57 12.08
CA GLU A 56 1.89 8.59 13.37
C GLU A 56 1.90 7.18 14.03
N PRO A 57 2.70 6.97 15.10
CA PRO A 57 2.80 5.66 15.75
C PRO A 57 1.46 5.14 16.27
N SER A 58 0.58 6.03 16.76
CA SER A 58 -0.72 5.62 17.30
C SER A 58 -1.67 5.06 16.23
N HIS A 59 -1.49 5.44 14.96
CA HIS A 59 -2.21 4.84 13.84
C HIS A 59 -1.73 3.41 13.58
N LEU A 60 -0.42 3.19 13.60
CA LEU A 60 0.16 1.87 13.35
C LEU A 60 -0.12 0.89 14.49
N GLU A 61 -0.20 1.34 15.73
CA GLU A 61 -0.65 0.49 16.83
C GLU A 61 -2.07 -0.03 16.57
N LYS A 62 -2.98 0.86 16.16
CA LYS A 62 -4.36 0.51 15.79
C LYS A 62 -4.41 -0.39 14.55
N ALA A 63 -3.57 -0.15 13.55
CA ALA A 63 -3.45 -0.97 12.35
C ALA A 63 -2.96 -2.39 12.68
N ASN A 64 -1.94 -2.51 13.55
CA ASN A 64 -1.44 -3.79 14.04
C ASN A 64 -2.47 -4.53 14.89
N ASN A 65 -3.18 -3.84 15.79
CA ASN A 65 -4.26 -4.45 16.56
C ASN A 65 -5.38 -4.96 15.65
N ARG A 66 -5.73 -4.20 14.61
CA ARG A 66 -6.67 -4.64 13.57
C ARG A 66 -6.15 -5.87 12.80
N LEU A 67 -4.87 -5.92 12.47
CA LEU A 67 -4.23 -7.04 11.77
C LEU A 67 -4.25 -8.33 12.61
N LYS A 68 -3.99 -8.22 13.92
CA LYS A 68 -4.10 -9.34 14.86
C LYS A 68 -5.51 -9.94 14.87
N LEU A 69 -6.54 -9.08 14.83
CA LEU A 69 -7.94 -9.50 14.81
C LEU A 69 -8.36 -10.16 13.49
N SER A 70 -7.70 -9.86 12.37
CA SER A 70 -8.01 -10.48 11.07
C SER A 70 -7.38 -11.88 10.89
N GLY A 71 -6.57 -12.35 11.84
CA GLY A 71 -5.99 -13.70 11.81
C GLY A 71 -4.85 -13.90 10.81
N CYS A 72 -4.37 -12.84 10.16
CA CYS A 72 -3.27 -12.90 9.21
C CYS A 72 -2.32 -11.71 9.36
N SER A 73 -1.07 -11.98 9.72
CA SER A 73 -0.05 -10.95 9.97
C SER A 73 1.28 -11.24 9.27
N LYS A 74 1.30 -12.18 8.32
CA LYS A 74 2.56 -12.68 7.73
C LYS A 74 3.08 -11.80 6.59
N ASN A 75 2.18 -11.18 5.82
CA ASN A 75 2.51 -10.45 4.59
C ASN A 75 2.13 -8.97 4.65
N ILE A 76 1.63 -8.49 5.78
CA ILE A 76 1.35 -7.07 6.01
C ILE A 76 2.29 -6.59 7.11
N HIS A 77 3.09 -5.57 6.81
CA HIS A 77 4.10 -5.04 7.72
C HIS A 77 3.95 -3.52 7.82
N TYR A 78 3.84 -3.00 9.04
CA TYR A 78 3.69 -1.57 9.29
C TYR A 78 4.97 -0.98 9.86
N TYR A 79 5.39 0.17 9.35
CA TYR A 79 6.59 0.88 9.83
C TYR A 79 6.29 2.36 10.03
N THR A 80 6.74 2.88 11.18
CA THR A 80 6.69 4.31 11.44
C THR A 80 7.78 5.00 10.63
N LEU A 81 7.40 5.69 9.56
CA LEU A 81 8.33 6.43 8.73
C LEU A 81 7.61 7.63 8.11
N LYS A 82 8.17 8.82 8.32
CA LYS A 82 7.75 10.02 7.62
C LYS A 82 8.50 10.09 6.29
N ILE A 83 7.76 10.28 5.20
CA ILE A 83 8.37 10.54 3.89
C ILE A 83 8.34 12.03 3.56
N ASP A 84 9.41 12.48 2.92
CA ASP A 84 9.56 13.84 2.38
C ASP A 84 10.44 13.78 1.12
N ASP A 85 10.77 14.93 0.54
CA ASP A 85 11.53 15.08 -0.70
C ASP A 85 13.05 15.08 -0.51
N ASN A 86 13.58 14.80 0.70
CA ASN A 86 15.02 14.71 0.89
C ASN A 86 15.59 13.32 0.54
N MET A 87 16.88 13.29 0.21
CA MET A 87 17.54 12.05 -0.21
C MET A 87 17.71 11.04 0.94
N GLN A 88 17.75 11.52 2.19
CA GLN A 88 17.76 10.64 3.37
C GLN A 88 16.46 9.83 3.46
N SER A 89 15.31 10.45 3.20
CA SER A 89 14.01 9.82 3.18
C SER A 89 13.93 8.78 2.06
N VAL A 90 14.39 9.13 0.86
CA VAL A 90 14.51 8.19 -0.27
C VAL A 90 15.37 6.99 0.13
N ALA A 91 16.54 7.21 0.74
CA ALA A 91 17.43 6.15 1.19
C ALA A 91 16.80 5.25 2.28
N SER A 92 16.06 5.85 3.22
CA SER A 92 15.32 5.10 4.25
C SER A 92 14.24 4.21 3.64
N VAL A 93 13.43 4.72 2.71
CA VAL A 93 12.41 3.93 2.00
C VAL A 93 13.08 2.84 1.17
N GLY A 94 14.12 3.15 0.40
CA GLY A 94 14.85 2.17 -0.40
C GLY A 94 15.48 1.05 0.45
N SER A 95 16.02 1.38 1.63
CA SER A 95 16.54 0.39 2.57
C SER A 95 15.43 -0.52 3.11
N LEU A 96 14.27 0.07 3.44
CA LEU A 96 13.10 -0.69 3.91
C LEU A 96 12.58 -1.67 2.85
N LEU A 97 12.48 -1.24 1.59
CA LEU A 97 12.05 -2.09 0.49
C LEU A 97 13.00 -3.27 0.29
N LYS A 98 14.31 -3.06 0.44
CA LYS A 98 15.34 -4.11 0.36
C LYS A 98 15.29 -5.07 1.55
N SER A 99 14.96 -4.59 2.76
CA SER A 99 14.83 -5.43 3.96
C SER A 99 13.46 -6.10 4.11
N CYS A 100 12.55 -5.92 3.16
CA CYS A 100 11.18 -6.43 3.28
C CYS A 100 11.17 -7.97 3.28
N PRO A 101 10.55 -8.62 4.29
CA PRO A 101 10.43 -10.08 4.34
C PRO A 101 9.76 -10.63 3.08
N PRO A 102 10.24 -11.74 2.50
CA PRO A 102 9.61 -12.35 1.32
C PRO A 102 8.15 -12.71 1.61
N HIS A 103 7.33 -12.80 0.56
CA HIS A 103 5.94 -13.24 0.72
C HIS A 103 5.91 -14.68 1.27
N VAL A 104 5.13 -14.89 2.32
CA VAL A 104 4.94 -16.18 2.98
C VAL A 104 3.56 -16.73 2.62
N GLU A 105 3.50 -17.99 2.22
CA GLU A 105 2.22 -18.64 1.94
C GLU A 105 1.31 -18.64 3.18
N CYS A 106 0.05 -18.27 2.96
CA CYS A 106 -0.97 -18.20 3.98
C CYS A 106 -2.35 -18.48 3.37
N SER A 107 -3.27 -18.98 4.19
CA SER A 107 -4.65 -19.29 3.79
C SER A 107 -5.59 -18.08 3.79
N CYS A 108 -5.10 -16.89 4.13
CA CYS A 108 -5.92 -15.70 4.35
C CYS A 108 -6.12 -14.84 3.09
N GLY A 109 -5.34 -15.08 2.03
CA GLY A 109 -5.47 -14.42 0.73
C GLY A 109 -5.52 -15.44 -0.40
N PRO A 110 -6.02 -15.06 -1.59
CA PRO A 110 -6.07 -15.95 -2.74
C PRO A 110 -4.65 -16.40 -3.14
N GLN A 111 -4.50 -17.69 -3.42
CA GLN A 111 -3.21 -18.29 -3.80
C GLN A 111 -2.87 -18.11 -5.28
N GLU A 112 -3.79 -17.59 -6.10
CA GLU A 112 -3.58 -17.44 -7.55
C GLU A 112 -2.40 -16.52 -7.92
N THR A 113 -2.03 -15.58 -7.05
CA THR A 113 -0.88 -14.69 -7.25
C THR A 113 0.48 -15.37 -7.09
N VAL A 114 0.54 -16.59 -6.55
CA VAL A 114 1.83 -17.31 -6.36
C VAL A 114 2.25 -18.07 -7.63
N HIS A 115 1.30 -18.40 -8.52
CA HIS A 115 1.56 -19.25 -9.69
C HIS A 115 1.98 -18.51 -10.97
N ARG A 116 2.12 -17.18 -10.96
CA ARG A 116 2.57 -16.40 -12.13
C ARG A 116 3.98 -15.87 -11.88
N LYS A 117 4.81 -15.79 -12.93
CA LYS A 117 6.13 -15.12 -12.87
C LYS A 117 5.93 -13.63 -12.63
N PHE A 118 6.08 -13.20 -11.38
CA PHE A 118 6.08 -11.80 -10.97
C PHE A 118 7.51 -11.31 -10.75
N ASN A 119 7.72 -10.00 -10.87
CA ASN A 119 9.00 -9.36 -10.62
C ASN A 119 9.21 -9.26 -9.10
N GLU A 120 10.08 -10.11 -8.55
CA GLU A 120 10.47 -10.02 -7.15
C GLU A 120 11.23 -8.72 -6.85
N GLY A 121 11.04 -8.19 -5.65
CA GLY A 121 11.70 -6.94 -5.22
C GLY A 121 11.13 -5.65 -5.80
N GLN A 122 10.13 -5.74 -6.69
CA GLN A 122 9.38 -4.59 -7.20
C GLN A 122 8.16 -4.29 -6.33
N PHE A 123 7.75 -3.02 -6.30
CA PHE A 123 6.63 -2.51 -5.53
C PHE A 123 5.78 -1.55 -6.36
N VAL A 124 4.47 -1.59 -6.15
CA VAL A 124 3.56 -0.51 -6.53
C VAL A 124 3.38 0.40 -5.32
N MET A 125 3.70 1.67 -5.46
CA MET A 125 3.51 2.65 -4.39
C MET A 125 2.09 3.22 -4.47
N VAL A 126 1.34 3.22 -3.37
CA VAL A 126 -0.03 3.74 -3.29
C VAL A 126 -0.18 4.71 -2.14
N ALA A 127 -1.04 5.72 -2.31
CA ALA A 127 -1.54 6.52 -1.20
C ALA A 127 -3.02 6.85 -1.41
N LEU A 128 -3.83 6.54 -0.40
CA LEU A 128 -5.21 6.99 -0.30
C LEU A 128 -5.23 8.35 0.39
N HIS A 129 -5.85 9.35 -0.25
CA HIS A 129 -5.88 10.74 0.21
C HIS A 129 -4.51 11.43 0.22
N ALA A 130 -3.79 11.36 -0.89
CA ALA A 130 -2.54 12.07 -1.12
C ALA A 130 -2.75 13.60 -1.19
N CYS A 131 -3.03 14.24 -0.05
CA CYS A 131 -3.21 15.68 0.07
C CYS A 131 -1.88 16.44 0.14
N GLY A 132 -1.92 17.70 -0.28
CA GLY A 132 -0.80 18.64 -0.09
C GLY A 132 0.46 18.18 -0.81
N ARG A 133 1.57 18.02 -0.05
CA ARG A 133 2.88 17.66 -0.59
C ARG A 133 3.10 16.15 -0.78
N LEU A 134 2.14 15.29 -0.42
CA LEU A 134 2.37 13.84 -0.49
C LEU A 134 2.54 13.32 -1.92
N THR A 135 1.69 13.77 -2.86
CA THR A 135 1.78 13.35 -4.27
C THR A 135 3.15 13.68 -4.90
N PRO A 136 3.66 14.92 -4.87
CA PRO A 136 4.97 15.22 -5.43
C PRO A 136 6.10 14.49 -4.69
N THR A 137 6.00 14.28 -3.37
CA THR A 137 6.95 13.45 -2.63
C THR A 137 6.95 12.00 -3.13
N MET A 138 5.80 11.37 -3.35
CA MET A 138 5.75 10.00 -3.88
C MET A 138 6.35 9.89 -5.29
N VAL A 139 6.08 10.86 -6.16
CA VAL A 139 6.69 10.92 -7.50
C VAL A 139 8.20 11.10 -7.39
N HIS A 140 8.68 11.94 -6.48
CA HIS A 140 10.11 12.11 -6.21
C HIS A 140 10.76 10.78 -5.79
N HIS A 141 10.13 10.01 -4.89
CA HIS A 141 10.62 8.68 -4.49
C HIS A 141 10.60 7.70 -5.65
N PHE A 142 9.54 7.67 -6.46
CA PHE A 142 9.46 6.83 -7.66
C PHE A 142 10.60 7.10 -8.65
N CYS A 143 10.95 8.37 -8.89
CA CYS A 143 12.05 8.72 -9.78
C CYS A 143 13.45 8.32 -9.25
N HIS A 144 13.59 8.06 -7.95
CA HIS A 144 14.88 7.74 -7.32
C HIS A 144 14.99 6.30 -6.78
N LEU A 145 13.91 5.52 -6.84
CA LEU A 145 13.87 4.15 -6.32
C LEU A 145 13.50 3.16 -7.44
N GLU A 146 14.50 2.42 -7.91
CA GLU A 146 14.33 1.36 -8.92
C GLU A 146 13.43 0.21 -8.46
N GLN A 147 13.15 0.10 -7.15
CA GLN A 147 12.22 -0.89 -6.60
C GLN A 147 10.75 -0.51 -6.86
N ILE A 148 10.45 0.74 -7.23
CA ILE A 148 9.08 1.19 -7.44
C ILE A 148 8.80 1.17 -8.95
N CYS A 149 7.89 0.29 -9.37
CA CYS A 149 7.54 0.12 -10.79
C CYS A 149 6.31 0.92 -11.22
N ALA A 150 5.46 1.35 -10.27
CA ALA A 150 4.28 2.15 -10.54
C ALA A 150 3.85 2.93 -9.30
N VAL A 151 3.07 4.00 -9.53
CA VAL A 151 2.52 4.85 -8.48
C VAL A 151 1.01 5.03 -8.68
N VAL A 152 0.23 4.88 -7.62
CA VAL A 152 -1.22 5.14 -7.59
C VAL A 152 -1.51 6.19 -6.51
N CYS A 153 -1.83 7.42 -6.92
CA CYS A 153 -2.13 8.52 -6.02
C CYS A 153 -3.60 8.91 -6.12
N ILE A 154 -4.36 8.75 -5.03
CA ILE A 154 -5.73 9.25 -4.96
C ILE A 154 -5.76 10.53 -4.12
N GLY A 155 -5.99 11.67 -4.77
CA GLY A 155 -6.11 12.95 -4.08
C GLY A 155 -7.36 13.04 -3.21
N CYS A 156 -7.29 13.77 -2.10
CA CYS A 156 -8.42 13.97 -1.19
C CYS A 156 -9.55 14.87 -1.74
N CYS A 157 -9.39 15.46 -2.92
CA CYS A 157 -10.47 16.16 -3.62
C CYS A 157 -11.50 15.19 -4.24
N TYR A 158 -11.21 13.88 -4.25
CA TYR A 158 -12.17 12.85 -4.68
C TYR A 158 -13.51 12.94 -3.94
N HIS A 159 -13.53 13.45 -2.70
CA HIS A 159 -14.74 13.62 -1.89
C HIS A 159 -15.68 14.75 -2.33
N LYS A 160 -15.26 15.65 -3.24
CA LYS A 160 -16.11 16.76 -3.74
C LYS A 160 -16.74 16.48 -5.11
N GLY A 161 -16.38 15.38 -5.75
CA GLY A 161 -17.05 14.90 -6.96
C GLY A 161 -18.29 14.10 -6.58
N ALA A 162 -19.42 14.42 -7.23
CA ALA A 162 -20.66 13.67 -7.18
C ALA A 162 -20.44 12.14 -7.31
N PRO A 163 -21.39 11.29 -6.85
CA PRO A 163 -21.27 9.84 -6.97
C PRO A 163 -21.05 9.44 -8.44
N TRP A 164 -19.84 8.98 -8.74
CA TRP A 164 -19.55 8.27 -9.98
C TRP A 164 -19.88 6.81 -9.77
N PHE A 165 -21.01 6.37 -10.33
CA PHE A 165 -21.24 5.16 -11.12
C PHE A 165 -22.77 5.07 -11.33
N PRO A 166 -23.22 4.70 -12.55
CA PRO A 166 -24.64 4.59 -12.89
C PRO A 166 -25.33 3.42 -12.19
#